data_AF-A0A432INW3-F1
#
_entry.id   AF-A0A432INW3-F1
#
_cell.length_a   1.000
_cell.length_b   1.000
_cell.length_c   1.000
_cell.angle_alpha   90.00
_cell.angle_beta   90.00
_cell.angle_gamma   90.00
#
_symmetry.space_group_name_H-M   'P 1'
#
loop_
_entity.id
_entity.type
_entity.pdbx_description
1 polymer ?
#
loop_
_entity_poly.entity_id
_entity_poly.type
_entity_poly.pdbx_seq_one_letter_code
_entity_poly.pdbx_strand_id
1 'polypeptide(L)' 'TLDPEIIVLGGIISKAFPFFEKSMNEIVRSFPYKHSLKNLVITASEQSEISIMGAAALYYDARNLTLTK' A
#
# COMPACT_ATOMS: atom_id res chain seq x y z
N THR A 1 -11.98 10.99 7.89
CA THR A 1 -11.44 9.62 7.80
C THR A 1 -11.02 9.38 6.37
N LEU A 2 -9.86 8.79 6.11
CA LEU A 2 -9.45 8.44 4.75
C LEU A 2 -10.20 7.17 4.33
N ASP A 3 -10.70 7.12 3.10
CA ASP A 3 -11.35 5.95 2.49
C ASP A 3 -10.43 5.39 1.40
N PRO A 4 -9.34 4.70 1.77
CA PRO A 4 -8.35 4.27 0.80
C PRO A 4 -8.86 3.10 -0.03
N GLU A 5 -8.58 3.14 -1.33
CA GLU A 5 -8.80 1.99 -2.21
C GLU A 5 -7.75 0.90 -1.99
N ILE A 6 -6.53 1.28 -1.57
CA ILE A 6 -5.42 0.36 -1.34
C ILE A 6 -4.58 0.74 -0.12
N ILE A 7 -4.14 -0.28 0.62
CA ILE A 7 -3.12 -0.19 1.67
C ILE A 7 -1.95 -1.07 1.26
N VAL A 8 -0.77 -0.47 1.09
CA VAL A 8 0.46 -1.17 0.73
C VAL A 8 1.39 -1.22 1.93
N LEU A 9 1.74 -2.43 2.37
CA LEU A 9 2.68 -2.67 3.46
C LEU A 9 4.10 -2.75 2.91
N GLY A 10 4.93 -1.76 3.26
CA GLY A 10 6.34 -1.71 2.87
C GLY A 10 7.30 -2.20 3.96
N GLY A 11 8.60 -2.13 3.66
CA GLY A 11 9.66 -2.40 4.63
C GLY A 11 9.77 -3.86 5.04
N ILE A 12 10.42 -4.12 6.18
CA ILE A 12 10.69 -5.49 6.66
C ILE A 12 9.42 -6.28 7.00
N ILE A 13 8.35 -5.60 7.40
CA ILE A 13 7.09 -6.23 7.80
C ILE A 13 6.34 -6.81 6.61
N SER A 14 6.59 -6.32 5.39
CA SER A 14 5.99 -6.88 4.18
C SER A 14 6.38 -8.35 3.98
N LYS A 15 7.60 -8.74 4.38
CA LYS A 15 8.07 -10.13 4.36
C LYS A 15 7.31 -11.04 5.32
N ALA A 16 6.76 -10.48 6.40
CA ALA A 16 5.99 -11.21 7.38
C ALA A 16 4.49 -11.27 7.02
N PHE A 17 4.05 -10.56 5.97
CA PHE A 17 2.64 -10.44 5.60
C PHE A 17 1.90 -11.78 5.49
N PRO A 18 2.46 -12.84 4.84
CA PRO A 18 1.76 -14.12 4.74
C PRO A 18 1.43 -14.76 6.08
N PHE A 19 2.16 -14.43 7.15
CA PHE A 19 1.94 -15.01 8.48
C PHE A 19 0.80 -14.36 9.25
N PHE A 20 0.48 -13.09 8.97
CA PHE A 20 -0.56 -12.34 9.70
C PHE A 20 -1.70 -11.85 8.82
N GLU A 21 -1.63 -12.02 7.50
CA GLU A 21 -2.66 -11.57 6.55
C GLU A 21 -4.07 -12.04 6.95
N LYS A 22 -4.20 -13.31 7.34
CA LYS A 22 -5.50 -13.89 7.70
C LYS A 22 -6.12 -13.21 8.91
N SER A 23 -5.40 -13.14 10.03
CA SER A 23 -5.91 -12.53 11.27
C SER A 23 -6.12 -11.02 11.11
N MET A 24 -5.26 -10.35 10.33
CA MET A 24 -5.46 -8.95 9.97
C MET A 24 -6.77 -8.76 9.19
N ASN A 25 -7.03 -9.58 8.16
CA ASN A 25 -8.25 -9.50 7.37
C ASN A 25 -9.52 -9.75 8.20
N GLU A 26 -9.47 -10.64 9.19
CA GLU A 26 -10.57 -10.86 10.14
C GLU A 26 -10.90 -9.59 10.95
N ILE A 27 -9.87 -8.89 11.43
CA ILE A 27 -10.03 -7.62 12.16
C ILE A 27 -10.53 -6.52 11.22
N VAL A 28 -9.97 -6.39 10.02
CA VAL A 28 -10.40 -5.39 9.03
C VAL A 28 -11.88 -5.56 8.69
N ARG A 29 -12.36 -6.80 8.56
CA ARG A 29 -13.77 -7.11 8.30
C ARG A 29 -14.69 -6.71 9.45
N SER A 30 -14.18 -6.54 10.67
CA SER A 30 -14.96 -6.04 11.81
C SER A 30 -15.25 -4.53 11.74
N PHE A 31 -14.57 -3.79 10.84
CA PHE A 31 -14.75 -2.35 10.71
C PHE A 31 -16.21 -1.97 10.38
N PRO A 32 -16.79 -0.94 11.04
CA PRO A 32 -18.21 -0.64 10.94
C PRO A 32 -18.64 -0.10 9.57
N TYR A 33 -17.74 0.58 8.85
CA TYR A 33 -18.04 1.16 7.54
C TYR A 33 -17.81 0.14 6.42
N LYS A 34 -18.82 -0.69 6.15
CA LYS A 34 -18.73 -1.75 5.12
C LYS A 34 -18.53 -1.21 3.70
N HIS A 35 -19.00 0.00 3.41
CA HIS A 35 -18.80 0.62 2.10
C HIS A 35 -17.32 0.84 1.80
N SER A 36 -16.57 1.35 2.78
CA SER A 36 -15.13 1.54 2.71
C SER A 36 -14.34 0.25 2.51
N LEU A 37 -14.89 -0.89 2.97
CA LEU A 37 -14.23 -2.19 2.81
C LEU A 37 -14.50 -2.84 1.45
N LYS A 38 -15.48 -2.35 0.66
CA LYS A 38 -15.96 -3.04 -0.54
C LYS A 38 -14.87 -3.19 -1.61
N ASN A 39 -14.08 -2.13 -1.78
CA ASN A 39 -13.03 -2.06 -2.80
C ASN A 39 -11.62 -2.03 -2.20
N LEU A 40 -11.50 -2.17 -0.88
CA LEU A 40 -10.22 -2.08 -0.18
C LEU A 40 -9.34 -3.28 -0.53
N VAL A 41 -8.14 -3.00 -1.05
CA VAL A 41 -7.08 -3.98 -1.27
C VAL A 41 -5.98 -3.76 -0.24
N ILE A 42 -5.55 -4.82 0.45
CA ILE A 42 -4.38 -4.77 1.35
C ILE A 42 -3.32 -5.70 0.78
N THR A 43 -2.14 -5.18 0.49
CA THR A 43 -1.05 -5.94 -0.14
C THR A 43 0.30 -5.61 0.47
N ALA A 44 1.25 -6.54 0.35
CA ALA A 44 2.65 -6.34 0.69
C ALA A 44 3.42 -5.87 -0.55
N SER A 45 4.26 -4.84 -0.39
CA SER A 45 5.18 -4.41 -1.45
C SER A 45 6.33 -5.41 -1.57
N GLU A 46 6.50 -5.95 -2.78
CA GLU A 46 7.68 -6.73 -3.19
C GLU A 46 8.79 -5.83 -3.76
N GLN A 47 8.46 -4.56 -4.04
CA GLN A 47 9.36 -3.62 -4.67
C GLN A 47 10.49 -3.20 -3.72
N SER A 48 11.73 -3.55 -4.06
CA SER A 48 12.94 -3.11 -3.36
C SER A 48 13.22 -1.63 -3.60
N GLU A 49 13.96 -0.98 -2.69
CA GLU A 49 14.44 0.41 -2.87
C GLU A 49 13.32 1.45 -3.11
N ILE A 50 12.11 1.18 -2.61
CA ILE A 50 10.93 2.05 -2.80
C ILE A 50 11.18 3.49 -2.35
N SER A 51 12.02 3.70 -1.33
CA SER A 51 12.41 5.04 -0.86
C SER A 51 13.19 5.81 -1.92
N ILE A 52 14.11 5.15 -2.64
CA ILE A 52 14.92 5.78 -3.69
C ILE A 52 14.04 6.08 -4.90
N MET A 53 13.19 5.14 -5.30
CA MET A 53 12.24 5.36 -6.39
C MET A 53 11.23 6.47 -6.06
N GLY A 54 10.77 6.56 -4.82
CA GLY A 54 9.91 7.65 -4.37
C GLY A 54 10.60 9.01 -4.48
N ALA A 55 11.87 9.10 -4.06
CA ALA A 55 12.67 10.31 -4.23
C ALA A 55 12.86 10.68 -5.71
N ALA A 56 13.14 9.69 -6.57
CA ALA A 56 13.23 9.91 -8.02
C ALA A 56 11.88 10.38 -8.60
N ALA A 57 10.77 9.75 -8.20
CA ALA A 57 9.44 10.12 -8.65
C ALA A 57 9.11 11.58 -8.30
N LEU A 58 9.42 12.01 -7.07
CA LEU A 58 9.24 13.42 -6.66
C LEU A 58 10.09 14.38 -7.50
N TYR A 59 11.33 14.00 -7.85
CA TYR A 59 12.17 14.81 -8.72
C TYR A 59 11.59 14.95 -10.14
N TYR A 60 11.08 13.85 -10.72
CA TYR A 60 10.46 13.88 -12.05
C TYR A 60 9.12 14.63 -12.04
N ASP A 61 8.31 14.44 -11.00
CA ASP A 61 7.04 15.15 -10.77
C ASP A 61 7.27 16.66 -10.68
N ALA A 62 8.27 17.11 -9.90
CA ALA A 62 8.66 18.52 -9.81
C ALA A 62 9.10 19.13 -11.16
N ARG A 63 9.44 18.30 -12.14
CA ARG A 63 9.85 18.71 -13.49
C ARG A 63 8.75 18.53 -14.53
N ASN A 64 7.54 18.11 -14.14
CA ASN A 64 6.44 17.71 -15.04
C ASN A 64 6.88 16.67 -16.10
N LEU A 65 7.82 15.80 -15.74
CA LEU A 65 8.30 14.73 -16.60
C LEU A 65 7.63 13.43 -16.16
N THR A 66 6.99 12.75 -17.10
CA THR A 66 6.44 11.42 -16.82
C THR A 66 7.55 10.39 -16.90
N LEU A 67 7.66 9.54 -15.88
CA LEU A 67 8.48 8.34 -15.93
C LEU A 67 7.92 7.40 -17.00
N THR A 68 8.44 7.45 -18.22
CA THR A 68 8.24 6.40 -19.22
C THR A 68 9.09 5.19 -18.84
N LYS A 69 8.41 4.09 -18.55
CA LYS A 69 9.00 2.80 -18.17
C LYS A 69 9.60 2.08 -19.37
#